data_AF-A0A7X7KM00-F1
#
_entry.id   AF-A0A7X7KM00-F1
#
_cell.length_a   1.000
_cell.length_b   1.000
_cell.length_c   1.000
_cell.angle_alpha   90.00
_cell.angle_beta   90.00
_cell.angle_gamma   90.00
#
_symmetry.space_group_name_H-M   'P 1'
#
loop_
_entity.id
_entity.type
_entity.pdbx_description
1 polymer ?
#
loop_
_entity_poly.entity_id
_entity_poly.type
_entity_poly.pdbx_seq_one_letter_code
_entity_poly.pdbx_strand_id
1 'polypeptide(L)'
;MTKKRQPAAESGFRAGRPGKAFHDGKLYVFGKSREIVVLRGGDRPACWAKTGKRPSWFSSVSLAGSVFGQVLSYPAWPENQPVGLVGDCPVLASGQLCFPFYRRFRASDLAVARFRQTVPPVILDRLGRFRDRHWQLYNLMARCPGAADLVDSNPAVAFALANSRAFHPVSRPWDSARRLVRRRQRDILGWLGLPATEQARRIMAKIPAADLRMERLFRLKRLLRRDPEATLWLSHLPRLPADLLDALAFYRGAMSMPLLTEMLDENAGAIFWLSVANALRKELGLSWPVLRNEAALTTWYEGLAKRAAIEELVRELPNALPAAPLLPPPGCGIEPITTLRDLIVHGERQRNCCSRYAESILRGECFLYRVSRPVRATLSLVRRDDGAWGPGRVLGAVNTPIDDETAARLFDLVLGKPGATMEPPIATHTGTTPD
;
A
#
# COMPACT_ATOMS: atom_id res chain seq x y z
N MET A 1 24.92 -65.95 21.67
CA MET A 1 23.57 -65.48 22.03
C MET A 1 23.42 -64.01 21.63
N THR A 2 22.99 -63.76 20.40
CA THR A 2 22.81 -62.44 19.80
C THR A 2 21.39 -61.93 20.08
N LYS A 3 21.27 -60.85 20.84
CA LYS A 3 19.99 -60.16 21.09
C LYS A 3 19.44 -59.62 19.76
N LYS A 4 18.41 -60.30 19.22
CA LYS A 4 17.58 -59.80 18.12
C LYS A 4 16.93 -58.46 18.53
N ARG A 5 17.27 -57.39 17.83
CA ARG A 5 16.52 -56.13 17.83
C ARG A 5 15.09 -56.43 17.37
N GLN A 6 14.11 -56.11 18.21
CA GLN A 6 12.70 -56.03 17.77
C GLN A 6 12.57 -54.93 16.72
N PRO A 7 11.86 -55.15 15.60
CA PRO A 7 11.54 -54.09 14.66
C PRO A 7 10.59 -53.10 15.34
N ALA A 8 10.87 -51.81 15.15
CA ALA A 8 10.00 -50.73 15.61
C ALA A 8 8.59 -50.95 15.06
N ALA A 9 7.59 -50.98 15.95
CA ALA A 9 6.20 -51.09 15.59
C ALA A 9 5.85 -50.07 14.50
N GLU A 10 5.40 -50.58 13.35
CA GLU A 10 4.80 -49.79 12.29
C GLU A 10 3.56 -49.08 12.86
N SER A 11 3.73 -47.85 13.36
CA SER A 11 2.60 -47.01 13.71
C SER A 11 1.96 -46.52 12.41
N GLY A 12 1.17 -47.39 11.78
CA GLY A 12 0.43 -47.13 10.56
C GLY A 12 -0.48 -45.93 10.75
N PHE A 13 -0.03 -44.76 10.30
CA PHE A 13 -0.85 -43.57 10.20
C PHE A 13 -1.96 -43.84 9.18
N ARG A 14 -3.16 -44.20 9.65
CA ARG A 14 -4.35 -44.31 8.79
C ARG A 14 -5.10 -42.98 8.83
N ALA A 15 -5.35 -42.40 7.65
CA ALA A 15 -6.09 -41.16 7.52
C ALA A 15 -7.53 -41.34 8.04
N GLY A 16 -7.88 -40.65 9.13
CA GLY A 16 -9.26 -40.54 9.60
C GLY A 16 -10.06 -39.57 8.73
N ARG A 17 -11.40 -39.64 8.80
CA ARG A 17 -12.27 -38.62 8.19
C ARG A 17 -11.89 -37.23 8.73
N PRO A 18 -11.81 -36.19 7.89
CA PRO A 18 -11.51 -34.85 8.35
C PRO A 18 -12.58 -34.37 9.33
N GLY A 19 -12.18 -33.70 10.40
CA GLY A 19 -13.10 -33.31 11.47
C GLY A 19 -12.41 -32.78 12.72
N LYS A 20 -13.21 -32.43 13.72
CA LYS A 20 -12.72 -31.99 15.03
C LYS A 20 -13.35 -32.84 16.12
N ALA A 21 -12.57 -33.16 17.16
CA ALA A 21 -13.04 -33.90 18.33
C ALA A 21 -12.45 -33.27 19.59
N PHE A 22 -13.20 -33.28 20.69
CA PHE A 22 -12.72 -32.84 21.99
C PHE A 22 -12.70 -34.02 22.95
N HIS A 23 -11.54 -34.28 23.53
CA HIS A 23 -11.33 -35.40 24.44
C HIS A 23 -10.24 -35.05 25.44
N ASP A 24 -10.46 -35.35 26.73
CA ASP A 24 -9.46 -35.15 27.79
C ASP A 24 -8.85 -33.73 27.80
N GLY A 25 -9.72 -32.71 27.74
CA GLY A 25 -9.30 -31.30 27.75
C GLY A 25 -8.54 -30.84 26.49
N LYS A 26 -8.51 -31.65 25.44
CA LYS A 26 -7.76 -31.39 24.20
C LYS A 26 -8.68 -31.34 22.99
N LEU A 27 -8.42 -30.40 22.09
CA LEU A 27 -9.02 -30.32 20.78
C LEU A 27 -8.13 -31.06 19.77
N TYR A 28 -8.68 -32.10 19.16
CA TYR A 28 -8.09 -32.82 18.05
C TYR A 28 -8.67 -32.30 16.75
N VAL A 29 -7.81 -31.93 15.80
CA VAL A 29 -8.20 -31.49 14.46
C VAL A 29 -7.53 -32.39 13.45
N PHE A 30 -8.36 -33.12 12.70
CA PHE A 30 -7.96 -34.03 11.64
C PHE A 30 -8.13 -33.30 10.30
N GLY A 31 -7.01 -32.94 9.67
CA GLY A 31 -7.01 -32.26 8.37
C GLY A 31 -7.08 -33.23 7.20
N LYS A 32 -7.39 -32.70 6.02
CA LYS A 32 -7.56 -33.49 4.79
C LYS A 32 -6.25 -34.13 4.30
N SER A 33 -5.12 -33.52 4.61
CA SER A 33 -3.80 -33.88 4.06
C SER A 33 -2.96 -34.73 5.01
N ARG A 34 -3.57 -35.70 5.70
CA ARG A 34 -2.88 -36.58 6.67
C ARG A 34 -2.22 -35.77 7.80
N GLU A 35 -2.86 -34.70 8.24
CA GLU A 35 -2.39 -33.89 9.38
C GLU A 35 -3.32 -34.07 10.58
N ILE A 36 -2.71 -34.15 11.77
CA ILE A 36 -3.43 -34.14 13.03
C ILE A 36 -2.81 -33.06 13.88
N VAL A 37 -3.61 -32.12 14.35
CA VAL A 37 -3.20 -31.07 15.28
C VAL A 37 -3.97 -31.25 16.58
N VAL A 38 -3.27 -31.26 17.70
CA VAL A 38 -3.84 -31.40 19.03
C VAL A 38 -3.52 -30.14 19.82
N LEU A 39 -4.55 -29.44 20.28
CA LEU A 39 -4.42 -28.27 21.13
C LEU A 39 -4.89 -28.59 22.54
N ARG A 40 -4.16 -28.12 23.55
CA ARG A 40 -4.56 -28.10 24.96
C ARG A 40 -4.69 -26.64 25.39
N GLY A 41 -5.79 -26.29 26.04
CA GLY A 41 -6.00 -24.98 26.66
C GLY A 41 -5.50 -24.91 28.11
N GLY A 42 -6.17 -24.08 28.93
CA GLY A 42 -5.80 -23.79 30.31
C GLY A 42 -4.57 -22.90 30.47
N ASP A 43 -3.93 -22.97 31.65
CA ASP A 43 -2.79 -22.12 32.03
C ASP A 43 -1.46 -22.56 31.36
N ARG A 44 -1.45 -23.77 30.78
CA ARG A 44 -0.27 -24.33 30.10
C ARG A 44 -0.63 -24.78 28.69
N PRO A 45 -1.01 -23.84 27.79
CA PRO A 45 -1.55 -24.21 26.51
C PRO A 45 -0.49 -24.86 25.63
N ALA A 46 -0.76 -26.03 25.10
CA ALA A 46 0.23 -26.84 24.39
C ALA A 46 -0.31 -27.30 23.04
N CYS A 47 0.60 -27.55 22.10
CA CYS A 47 0.26 -28.06 20.79
C CYS A 47 1.20 -29.20 20.40
N TRP A 48 0.60 -30.24 19.83
CA TRP A 48 1.29 -31.35 19.17
C TRP A 48 0.70 -31.55 17.79
N ALA A 49 1.54 -31.93 16.84
CA ALA A 49 1.14 -32.20 15.47
C ALA A 49 1.78 -33.48 14.93
N LYS A 50 1.09 -34.11 13.98
CA LYS A 50 1.60 -35.14 13.07
C LYS A 50 1.23 -34.75 11.65
N THR A 51 2.09 -35.03 10.69
CA THR A 51 1.81 -34.85 9.27
C THR A 51 2.22 -36.08 8.49
N GLY A 52 1.75 -36.24 7.25
CA GLY A 52 2.19 -37.33 6.38
C GLY A 52 3.71 -37.35 6.17
N LYS A 53 4.36 -36.18 6.16
CA LYS A 53 5.83 -36.05 6.05
C LYS A 53 6.57 -36.27 7.38
N ARG A 54 5.90 -36.05 8.51
CA ARG A 54 6.47 -36.18 9.87
C ARG A 54 5.47 -36.94 10.75
N PRO A 55 5.51 -38.29 10.73
CA PRO A 55 4.52 -39.12 11.42
C PRO A 55 4.73 -39.17 12.95
N SER A 56 5.89 -38.74 13.45
CA SER A 56 6.16 -38.57 14.88
C SER A 56 5.53 -37.29 15.42
N TRP A 57 5.12 -37.29 16.70
CA TRP A 57 4.58 -36.10 17.35
C TRP A 57 5.64 -35.00 17.46
N PHE A 58 5.30 -33.78 17.10
CA PHE A 58 6.15 -32.61 17.29
C PHE A 58 5.35 -31.36 17.68
N SER A 59 6.01 -30.40 18.34
CA SER A 59 5.40 -29.11 18.61
C SER A 59 5.46 -28.22 17.37
N SER A 60 4.33 -27.63 16.97
CA SER A 60 4.26 -26.73 15.82
C SER A 60 3.42 -25.50 16.14
N VAL A 61 4.09 -24.36 16.35
CA VAL A 61 3.43 -23.08 16.60
C VAL A 61 2.65 -22.61 15.37
N SER A 62 3.15 -22.91 14.16
CA SER A 62 2.48 -22.51 12.91
C SER A 62 1.15 -23.23 12.71
N LEU A 63 1.14 -24.57 12.86
CA LEU A 63 -0.09 -25.36 12.77
C LEU A 63 -1.06 -25.01 13.90
N ALA A 64 -0.55 -24.77 15.11
CA ALA A 64 -1.36 -24.31 16.23
C ALA A 64 -2.04 -22.98 15.93
N GLY A 65 -1.31 -22.01 15.38
CA GLY A 65 -1.84 -20.70 15.02
C GLY A 65 -2.97 -20.80 13.99
N SER A 66 -2.78 -21.60 12.94
CA SER A 66 -3.80 -21.82 11.91
C SER A 66 -5.10 -22.43 12.50
N VAL A 67 -4.96 -23.48 13.30
CA VAL A 67 -6.12 -24.14 13.92
C VAL A 67 -6.79 -23.25 14.97
N PHE A 68 -6.01 -22.59 15.82
CA PHE A 68 -6.53 -21.76 16.89
C PHE A 68 -7.21 -20.48 16.36
N GLY A 69 -6.72 -19.92 15.25
CA GLY A 69 -7.43 -18.84 14.54
C GLY A 69 -8.84 -19.26 14.12
N GLN A 70 -9.00 -20.47 13.59
CA GLN A 70 -10.33 -21.01 13.27
C GLN A 70 -11.22 -21.21 14.51
N VAL A 71 -10.63 -21.59 15.65
CA VAL A 71 -11.35 -21.71 16.94
C VAL A 71 -11.90 -20.35 17.37
N LEU A 72 -11.13 -19.28 17.15
CA LEU A 72 -11.56 -17.93 17.51
C LEU A 72 -12.61 -17.37 16.55
N SER A 73 -12.47 -17.61 15.25
CA SER A 73 -13.41 -17.18 14.22
C SER A 73 -14.74 -17.98 14.18
N TYR A 74 -14.95 -18.90 15.11
CA TYR A 74 -16.12 -19.78 15.16
C TYR A 74 -17.09 -19.39 16.29
N PRO A 75 -18.39 -19.10 16.04
CA PRO A 75 -19.08 -18.89 14.76
C PRO A 75 -19.23 -17.41 14.36
N ALA A 76 -19.44 -17.18 13.06
CA ALA A 76 -19.46 -15.89 12.34
C ALA A 76 -20.64 -14.93 12.64
N TRP A 77 -21.30 -15.02 13.80
CA TRP A 77 -22.49 -14.21 14.12
C TRP A 77 -22.36 -13.61 15.53
N PRO A 78 -22.15 -12.28 15.69
CA PRO A 78 -21.88 -11.67 17.00
C PRO A 78 -23.07 -11.74 17.98
N GLU A 79 -24.31 -11.63 17.49
CA GLU A 79 -25.52 -11.57 18.33
C GLU A 79 -25.97 -12.95 18.86
N ASN A 80 -25.45 -14.04 18.29
CA ASN A 80 -25.78 -15.42 18.63
C ASN A 80 -24.52 -16.26 18.91
N GLN A 81 -23.51 -15.69 19.58
CA GLN A 81 -22.33 -16.47 19.99
C GLN A 81 -22.64 -17.36 21.20
N PRO A 82 -22.41 -18.68 21.10
CA PRO A 82 -22.41 -19.50 22.28
C PRO A 82 -21.23 -19.14 23.19
N VAL A 83 -21.54 -18.57 24.36
CA VAL A 83 -20.56 -18.25 25.42
C VAL A 83 -20.26 -19.46 26.29
N GLY A 84 -21.06 -20.51 26.19
CA GLY A 84 -20.91 -21.71 27.00
C GLY A 84 -21.73 -22.89 26.48
N LEU A 85 -21.81 -23.93 27.31
CA LEU A 85 -22.59 -25.13 27.11
C LEU A 85 -23.32 -25.43 28.42
N VAL A 86 -24.60 -25.76 28.32
CA VAL A 86 -25.36 -26.43 29.38
C VAL A 86 -25.63 -27.83 28.87
N GLY A 87 -24.91 -28.81 29.44
CA GLY A 87 -24.81 -30.15 28.85
C GLY A 87 -24.17 -30.10 27.45
N ASP A 88 -24.91 -30.57 26.45
CA ASP A 88 -24.50 -30.54 25.03
C ASP A 88 -25.14 -29.40 24.23
N CYS A 89 -25.92 -28.53 24.89
CA CYS A 89 -26.58 -27.40 24.25
C CYS A 89 -25.74 -26.12 24.37
N PRO A 90 -25.37 -25.48 23.24
CA PRO A 90 -24.69 -24.17 23.25
C PRO A 90 -25.58 -23.09 23.87
N VAL A 91 -25.00 -22.21 24.69
CA VAL A 91 -25.72 -21.11 25.38
C VAL A 91 -25.22 -19.78 24.85
N LEU A 92 -26.12 -18.92 24.39
CA LEU A 92 -25.84 -17.58 23.89
C LEU A 92 -25.40 -16.61 24.99
N ALA A 93 -24.77 -15.50 24.61
CA ALA A 93 -24.45 -14.40 25.52
C ALA A 93 -25.68 -13.86 26.28
N SER A 94 -26.87 -13.94 25.68
CA SER A 94 -28.15 -13.58 26.29
C SER A 94 -28.64 -14.57 27.36
N GLY A 95 -27.93 -15.68 27.59
CA GLY A 95 -28.38 -16.78 28.45
C GLY A 95 -29.36 -17.75 27.79
N GLN A 96 -29.79 -17.47 26.56
CA GLN A 96 -30.68 -18.37 25.82
C GLN A 96 -29.94 -19.62 25.32
N LEU A 97 -30.58 -20.78 25.45
CA LEU A 97 -30.11 -22.01 24.84
C LEU A 97 -30.28 -21.93 23.31
N CYS A 98 -29.24 -22.25 22.56
CA CYS A 98 -29.34 -22.48 21.12
C CYS A 98 -30.10 -23.78 20.87
N PHE A 99 -31.42 -23.70 20.73
CA PHE A 99 -32.22 -24.85 20.30
C PHE A 99 -32.08 -25.08 18.79
N PRO A 100 -31.96 -26.35 18.35
CA PRO A 100 -31.40 -26.73 17.06
C PRO A 100 -32.38 -26.65 15.87
N PHE A 101 -33.47 -25.87 15.95
CA PHE A 101 -34.46 -25.84 14.88
C PHE A 101 -33.96 -25.17 13.58
N TYR A 102 -32.90 -24.35 13.64
CA TYR A 102 -32.31 -23.69 12.46
C TYR A 102 -30.90 -24.16 12.09
N ARG A 103 -30.22 -24.95 12.94
CA ARG A 103 -28.88 -25.49 12.62
C ARG A 103 -28.57 -26.73 13.46
N ARG A 104 -28.38 -27.89 12.82
CA ARG A 104 -27.70 -29.04 13.44
C ARG A 104 -26.25 -28.65 13.70
N PHE A 105 -25.89 -28.33 14.94
CA PHE A 105 -24.49 -28.24 15.35
C PHE A 105 -23.81 -29.59 15.04
N ARG A 106 -22.75 -29.56 14.24
CA ARG A 106 -21.96 -30.77 13.95
C ARG A 106 -21.13 -31.10 15.20
N ALA A 107 -20.75 -32.36 15.36
CA ALA A 107 -19.85 -32.78 16.46
C ALA A 107 -18.55 -31.93 16.53
N SER A 108 -18.05 -31.50 15.36
CA SER A 108 -16.90 -30.59 15.27
C SER A 108 -17.12 -29.23 15.94
N ASP A 109 -18.36 -28.75 15.95
CA ASP A 109 -18.72 -27.44 16.48
C ASP A 109 -18.76 -27.47 18.00
N LEU A 110 -19.35 -28.54 18.55
CA LEU A 110 -19.34 -28.84 19.98
C LEU A 110 -17.91 -29.05 20.49
N ALA A 111 -17.05 -29.73 19.71
CA ALA A 111 -15.65 -29.90 20.06
C ALA A 111 -14.90 -28.55 20.21
N VAL A 112 -15.16 -27.60 19.31
CA VAL A 112 -14.58 -26.25 19.38
C VAL A 112 -15.14 -25.48 20.57
N ALA A 113 -16.46 -25.53 20.80
CA ALA A 113 -17.10 -24.87 21.95
C ALA A 113 -16.54 -25.38 23.29
N ARG A 114 -16.45 -26.70 23.47
CA ARG A 114 -15.84 -27.32 24.66
C ARG A 114 -14.38 -26.90 24.84
N PHE A 115 -13.62 -26.81 23.75
CA PHE A 115 -12.24 -26.32 23.84
C PHE A 115 -12.17 -24.85 24.25
N ARG A 116 -13.03 -23.98 23.73
CA ARG A 116 -13.07 -22.55 24.12
C ARG A 116 -13.31 -22.37 25.62
N GLN A 117 -14.12 -23.23 26.25
CA GLN A 117 -14.33 -23.21 27.70
C GLN A 117 -13.06 -23.50 28.51
N THR A 118 -12.06 -24.16 27.92
CA THR A 118 -10.76 -24.38 28.57
C THR A 118 -9.87 -23.13 28.56
N VAL A 119 -10.26 -22.07 27.84
CA VAL A 119 -9.54 -20.80 27.76
C VAL A 119 -10.25 -19.77 28.64
N PRO A 120 -9.55 -19.11 29.58
CA PRO A 120 -10.15 -18.09 30.41
C PRO A 120 -10.86 -16.99 29.58
N PRO A 121 -12.10 -16.59 29.90
CA PRO A 121 -12.86 -15.60 29.12
C PRO A 121 -12.12 -14.27 28.94
N VAL A 122 -11.41 -13.82 29.97
CA VAL A 122 -10.61 -12.58 29.94
C VAL A 122 -9.44 -12.64 28.94
N ILE A 123 -8.95 -13.83 28.62
CA ILE A 123 -7.94 -14.03 27.58
C ILE A 123 -8.61 -13.98 26.21
N LEU A 124 -9.78 -14.61 26.04
CA LEU A 124 -10.53 -14.61 24.79
C LEU A 124 -10.93 -13.18 24.36
N ASP A 125 -11.39 -12.35 25.30
CA ASP A 125 -11.70 -10.93 25.06
C ASP A 125 -10.49 -10.17 24.48
N ARG A 126 -9.34 -10.27 25.17
CA ARG A 126 -8.10 -9.61 24.72
C ARG A 126 -7.61 -10.12 23.38
N LEU A 127 -7.74 -11.42 23.12
CA LEU A 127 -7.37 -12.01 21.82
C LEU A 127 -8.26 -11.49 20.68
N GLY A 128 -9.55 -11.22 20.95
CA GLY A 128 -10.49 -10.67 19.99
C GLY A 128 -10.07 -9.32 19.40
N ARG A 129 -9.20 -8.57 20.09
CA ARG A 129 -8.67 -7.28 19.63
C ARG A 129 -7.62 -7.42 18.52
N PHE A 130 -7.03 -8.60 18.35
CA PHE A 130 -5.99 -8.87 17.37
C PHE A 130 -6.56 -9.63 16.17
N ARG A 131 -5.97 -9.43 14.98
CA ARG A 131 -6.35 -10.18 13.77
C ARG A 131 -5.48 -11.41 13.50
N ASP A 132 -4.40 -11.60 14.24
CA ASP A 132 -3.40 -12.65 13.98
C ASP A 132 -2.65 -13.06 15.26
N ARG A 133 -1.88 -14.15 15.15
CA ARG A 133 -0.93 -14.65 16.16
C ARG A 133 -1.59 -14.92 17.52
N HIS A 134 -2.88 -15.24 17.50
CA HIS A 134 -3.66 -15.48 18.71
C HIS A 134 -3.09 -16.60 19.57
N TRP A 135 -2.55 -17.66 18.95
CA TRP A 135 -1.92 -18.74 19.69
C TRP A 135 -0.72 -18.24 20.48
N GLN A 136 0.16 -17.44 19.87
CA GLN A 136 1.34 -16.88 20.52
C GLN A 136 0.96 -15.94 21.67
N LEU A 137 -0.03 -15.06 21.44
CA LEU A 137 -0.56 -14.16 22.47
C LEU A 137 -1.21 -14.92 23.63
N TYR A 138 -1.97 -15.96 23.32
CA TYR A 138 -2.54 -16.84 24.35
C TYR A 138 -1.44 -17.50 25.17
N ASN A 139 -0.41 -18.04 24.51
CA ASN A 139 0.72 -18.68 25.17
C ASN A 139 1.49 -17.70 26.06
N LEU A 140 1.62 -16.43 25.65
CA LEU A 140 2.21 -15.37 26.46
C LEU A 140 1.38 -15.10 27.71
N MET A 141 0.08 -14.80 27.56
CA MET A 141 -0.81 -14.46 28.68
C MET A 141 -0.99 -15.60 29.68
N ALA A 142 -1.14 -16.84 29.20
CA ALA A 142 -1.34 -18.00 30.06
C ALA A 142 -0.07 -18.37 30.87
N ARG A 143 1.12 -18.15 30.31
CA ARG A 143 2.39 -18.58 30.93
C ARG A 143 3.12 -17.51 31.72
N CYS A 144 2.81 -16.25 31.47
CA CYS A 144 3.57 -15.11 31.99
C CYS A 144 2.65 -14.20 32.80
N PRO A 145 2.70 -14.27 34.15
CA PRO A 145 1.96 -13.34 35.01
C PRO A 145 2.32 -11.89 34.67
N GLY A 146 1.31 -11.01 34.59
CA GLY A 146 1.44 -9.60 34.19
C GLY A 146 1.44 -9.36 32.67
N ALA A 147 1.43 -10.40 31.84
CA ALA A 147 1.40 -10.21 30.39
C ALA A 147 0.08 -9.63 29.88
N ALA A 148 -1.02 -9.88 30.61
CA ALA A 148 -2.32 -9.27 30.36
C ALA A 148 -2.23 -7.73 30.43
N ASP A 149 -1.61 -7.19 31.47
CA ASP A 149 -1.42 -5.74 31.64
C ASP A 149 -0.55 -5.14 30.52
N LEU A 150 0.43 -5.90 30.02
CA LEU A 150 1.22 -5.50 28.87
C LEU A 150 0.40 -5.47 27.57
N VAL A 151 -0.49 -6.44 27.37
CA VAL A 151 -1.42 -6.47 26.22
C VAL A 151 -2.36 -5.26 26.27
N ASP A 152 -2.87 -4.93 27.45
CA ASP A 152 -3.80 -3.81 27.64
C ASP A 152 -3.10 -2.45 27.51
N SER A 153 -1.89 -2.30 28.06
CA SER A 153 -1.16 -1.02 28.05
C SER A 153 -0.37 -0.74 26.76
N ASN A 154 0.16 -1.78 26.11
CA ASN A 154 0.95 -1.64 24.88
C ASN A 154 0.88 -2.93 24.02
N PRO A 155 -0.18 -3.09 23.21
CA PRO A 155 -0.43 -4.31 22.45
C PRO A 155 0.69 -4.64 21.48
N ALA A 156 1.38 -3.63 20.92
CA ALA A 156 2.48 -3.85 19.99
C ALA A 156 3.71 -4.47 20.66
N VAL A 157 4.06 -4.02 21.87
CA VAL A 157 5.17 -4.62 22.65
C VAL A 157 4.81 -6.05 23.07
N ALA A 158 3.58 -6.28 23.53
CA ALA A 158 3.10 -7.62 23.87
C ALA A 158 3.16 -8.57 22.67
N PHE A 159 2.69 -8.11 21.50
CA PHE A 159 2.69 -8.88 20.26
C PHE A 159 4.11 -9.21 19.81
N ALA A 160 5.03 -8.26 19.86
CA ALA A 160 6.43 -8.49 19.52
C ALA A 160 7.08 -9.50 20.48
N LEU A 161 6.80 -9.41 21.78
CA LEU A 161 7.31 -10.32 22.80
C LEU A 161 6.76 -11.74 22.64
N ALA A 162 5.45 -11.88 22.36
CA ALA A 162 4.81 -13.16 22.06
C ALA A 162 5.45 -13.87 20.85
N ASN A 163 5.98 -13.08 19.92
CA ASN A 163 6.67 -13.56 18.72
C ASN A 163 8.20 -13.40 18.81
N SER A 164 8.76 -13.39 20.03
CA SER A 164 10.17 -13.11 20.30
C SER A 164 11.18 -13.84 19.42
N ARG A 165 10.94 -15.12 19.09
CA ARG A 165 11.82 -15.91 18.19
C ARG A 165 12.04 -15.29 16.82
N ALA A 166 11.09 -14.49 16.35
CA ALA A 166 11.18 -13.79 15.07
C ALA A 166 12.04 -12.52 15.15
N PHE A 167 12.28 -12.01 16.37
CA PHE A 167 13.06 -10.79 16.62
C PHE A 167 14.45 -11.07 17.19
N HIS A 168 14.58 -12.15 17.97
CA HIS A 168 15.78 -12.53 18.70
C HIS A 168 15.90 -14.06 18.77
N PRO A 169 17.06 -14.66 18.46
CA PRO A 169 17.29 -16.09 18.65
C PRO A 169 17.07 -16.50 20.11
N VAL A 170 16.06 -17.33 20.39
CA VAL A 170 15.74 -17.75 21.77
C VAL A 170 15.31 -19.21 21.84
N SER A 171 16.02 -19.98 22.65
CA SER A 171 15.77 -21.39 22.89
C SER A 171 14.52 -21.59 23.77
N ARG A 172 14.43 -20.84 24.89
CA ARG A 172 13.29 -20.86 25.83
C ARG A 172 12.52 -19.53 25.80
N PRO A 173 11.62 -19.31 24.81
CA PRO A 173 10.94 -18.03 24.62
C PRO A 173 10.07 -17.65 25.82
N TRP A 174 9.35 -18.60 26.41
CA TRP A 174 8.41 -18.31 27.50
C TRP A 174 9.11 -17.98 28.83
N ASP A 175 10.24 -18.60 29.13
CA ASP A 175 11.05 -18.26 30.31
C ASP A 175 11.64 -16.85 30.18
N SER A 176 12.05 -16.49 28.97
CA SER A 176 12.56 -15.15 28.68
C SER A 176 11.44 -14.11 28.75
N ALA A 177 10.29 -14.38 28.12
CA ALA A 177 9.12 -13.52 28.19
C ALA A 177 8.65 -13.30 29.64
N ARG A 178 8.58 -14.34 30.46
CA ARG A 178 8.20 -14.24 31.88
C ARG A 178 9.10 -13.28 32.66
N ARG A 179 10.41 -13.27 32.39
CA ARG A 179 11.34 -12.33 33.01
C ARG A 179 11.18 -10.90 32.47
N LEU A 180 10.92 -10.77 31.18
CA LEU A 180 10.84 -9.48 30.49
C LEU A 180 9.54 -8.72 30.77
N VAL A 181 8.40 -9.41 30.92
CA VAL A 181 7.10 -8.77 31.21
C VAL A 181 7.15 -7.88 32.46
N ARG A 182 8.05 -8.18 33.41
CA ARG A 182 8.25 -7.42 34.66
C ARG A 182 9.24 -6.25 34.53
N ARG A 183 9.86 -6.07 33.36
CA ARG A 183 10.84 -5.00 33.09
C ARG A 183 10.15 -3.77 32.48
N ARG A 184 10.88 -2.66 32.39
CA ARG A 184 10.38 -1.47 31.69
C ARG A 184 10.19 -1.82 30.21
N GLN A 185 9.11 -1.36 29.59
CA GLN A 185 8.78 -1.71 28.20
C GLN A 185 9.90 -1.33 27.21
N ARG A 186 10.65 -0.25 27.46
CA ARG A 186 11.82 0.14 26.64
C ARG A 186 12.96 -0.89 26.70
N ASP A 187 13.12 -1.60 27.82
CA ASP A 187 14.14 -2.65 27.97
C ASP A 187 13.72 -3.90 27.20
N ILE A 188 12.40 -4.21 27.18
CA ILE A 188 11.82 -5.26 26.33
C ILE A 188 12.09 -4.95 24.85
N LEU A 189 11.88 -3.70 24.42
CA LEU A 189 12.19 -3.27 23.07
C LEU A 189 13.65 -3.45 22.70
N GLY A 190 14.57 -3.06 23.60
CA GLY A 190 16.01 -3.28 23.44
C GLY A 190 16.34 -4.76 23.23
N TRP A 191 15.76 -5.64 24.05
CA TRP A 191 15.94 -7.09 23.90
C TRP A 191 15.38 -7.64 22.57
N LEU A 192 14.27 -7.07 22.07
CA LEU A 192 13.70 -7.40 20.75
C LEU A 192 14.48 -6.77 19.57
N GLY A 193 15.55 -6.01 19.86
CA GLY A 193 16.39 -5.34 18.87
C GLY A 193 15.75 -4.11 18.23
N LEU A 194 14.72 -3.53 18.86
CA LEU A 194 14.21 -2.19 18.58
C LEU A 194 14.97 -1.15 19.43
N PRO A 195 14.90 0.15 19.10
CA PRO A 195 15.52 1.18 19.94
C PRO A 195 14.97 1.13 21.37
N ALA A 196 15.86 1.08 22.36
CA ALA A 196 15.52 1.00 23.78
C ALA A 196 15.16 2.39 24.37
N THR A 197 14.28 3.12 23.69
CA THR A 197 13.91 4.51 24.04
C THR A 197 12.44 4.63 24.43
N GLU A 198 12.12 5.66 25.22
CA GLU A 198 10.73 5.98 25.56
C GLU A 198 9.94 6.43 24.31
N GLN A 199 10.61 7.08 23.36
CA GLN A 199 10.02 7.45 22.08
C GLN A 199 9.56 6.23 21.28
N ALA A 200 10.42 5.21 21.13
CA ALA A 200 10.05 3.96 20.45
C ALA A 200 8.89 3.26 21.17
N ARG A 201 8.89 3.26 22.51
CA ARG A 201 7.79 2.71 23.33
C ARG A 201 6.46 3.43 23.07
N ARG A 202 6.47 4.76 23.02
CA ARG A 202 5.30 5.58 22.71
C ARG A 202 4.80 5.34 21.29
N ILE A 203 5.70 5.25 20.31
CA ILE A 203 5.32 4.93 18.92
C ILE A 203 4.64 3.56 18.84
N MET A 204 5.21 2.55 19.50
CA MET A 204 4.62 1.20 19.56
C MET A 204 3.21 1.21 20.18
N ALA A 205 2.99 2.02 21.21
CA ALA A 205 1.68 2.13 21.87
C ALA A 205 0.58 2.75 20.98
N LYS A 206 0.93 3.44 19.90
CA LYS A 206 -0.02 4.09 18.98
C LYS A 206 -0.61 3.14 17.94
N ILE A 207 -0.08 1.92 17.83
CA ILE A 207 -0.53 0.94 16.83
C ILE A 207 -1.74 0.19 17.37
N PRO A 208 -2.90 0.26 16.71
CA PRO A 208 -4.08 -0.51 17.11
C PRO A 208 -3.80 -2.02 17.10
N ALA A 209 -4.34 -2.75 18.07
CA ALA A 209 -4.16 -4.21 18.16
C ALA A 209 -4.62 -4.94 16.89
N ALA A 210 -5.67 -4.44 16.24
CA ALA A 210 -6.23 -4.98 15.00
C ALA A 210 -5.28 -4.83 13.80
N ASP A 211 -4.35 -3.87 13.86
CA ASP A 211 -3.43 -3.53 12.78
C ASP A 211 -2.10 -4.27 12.85
N LEU A 212 -1.84 -4.94 13.98
CA LEU A 212 -0.58 -5.64 14.25
C LEU A 212 -0.42 -6.87 13.36
N ARG A 213 0.66 -6.84 12.57
CA ARG A 213 1.15 -7.92 11.71
C ARG A 213 2.67 -8.01 11.84
N MET A 214 3.23 -9.19 11.60
CA MET A 214 4.68 -9.40 11.72
C MET A 214 5.45 -8.53 10.73
N GLU A 215 4.97 -8.47 9.49
CA GLU A 215 5.55 -7.71 8.38
C GLU A 215 5.63 -6.22 8.73
N ARG A 216 4.55 -5.67 9.31
CA ARG A 216 4.47 -4.26 9.75
C ARG A 216 5.43 -3.95 10.89
N LEU A 217 5.51 -4.81 11.91
CA LEU A 217 6.48 -4.61 12.99
C LEU A 217 7.93 -4.68 12.49
N PHE A 218 8.23 -5.52 11.50
CA PHE A 218 9.56 -5.52 10.89
C PHE A 218 9.84 -4.26 10.06
N ARG A 219 8.85 -3.74 9.34
CA ARG A 219 8.95 -2.44 8.64
C ARG A 219 9.21 -1.32 9.65
N LEU A 220 8.43 -1.25 10.73
CA LEU A 220 8.61 -0.28 11.79
C LEU A 220 9.99 -0.41 12.47
N LYS A 221 10.42 -1.63 12.82
CA LYS A 221 11.76 -1.88 13.38
C LYS A 221 12.87 -1.36 12.46
N ARG A 222 12.72 -1.52 11.14
CA ARG A 222 13.69 -1.00 10.16
C ARG A 222 13.66 0.53 10.13
N LEU A 223 12.46 1.12 10.09
CA LEU A 223 12.25 2.57 10.06
C LEU A 223 12.86 3.24 11.30
N LEU A 224 12.50 2.77 12.49
CA LEU A 224 12.98 3.31 13.77
C LEU A 224 14.50 3.23 13.94
N ARG A 225 15.18 2.34 13.21
CA ARG A 225 16.64 2.16 13.30
C ARG A 225 17.41 2.96 12.25
N ARG A 226 16.80 3.27 11.12
CA ARG A 226 17.49 3.84 9.96
C ARG A 226 17.09 5.28 9.67
N ASP A 227 15.98 5.74 10.22
CA ASP A 227 15.38 7.02 9.85
C ASP A 227 14.97 7.81 11.11
N PRO A 228 15.90 8.63 11.65
CA PRO A 228 15.62 9.47 12.81
C PRO A 228 14.50 10.47 12.58
N GLU A 229 14.39 11.00 11.35
CA GLU A 229 13.35 11.97 10.99
C GLU A 229 11.96 11.31 10.96
N ALA A 230 11.81 10.15 10.31
CA ALA A 230 10.55 9.39 10.36
C ALA A 230 10.19 9.00 11.80
N THR A 231 11.18 8.70 12.63
CA THR A 231 10.97 8.39 14.05
C THR A 231 10.42 9.60 14.81
N LEU A 232 10.97 10.79 14.55
CA LEU A 232 10.45 12.05 15.09
C LEU A 232 9.01 12.27 14.63
N TRP A 233 8.74 12.09 13.34
CA TRP A 233 7.41 12.26 12.76
C TRP A 233 6.36 11.36 13.42
N LEU A 234 6.64 10.06 13.49
CA LEU A 234 5.79 9.09 14.18
C LEU A 234 5.58 9.41 15.66
N SER A 235 6.54 10.10 16.30
CA SER A 235 6.42 10.48 17.71
C SER A 235 5.40 11.60 17.95
N HIS A 236 5.09 12.41 16.94
CA HIS A 236 4.07 13.47 17.02
C HIS A 236 2.66 13.01 16.67
N LEU A 237 2.50 11.93 15.91
CA LEU A 237 1.16 11.43 15.53
C LEU A 237 0.37 10.92 16.74
N PRO A 238 -0.94 11.17 16.88
CA PRO A 238 -1.72 10.65 18.02
C PRO A 238 -2.01 9.14 17.91
N ARG A 239 -2.20 8.63 16.68
CA ARG A 239 -2.42 7.21 16.37
C ARG A 239 -1.53 6.80 15.19
N LEU A 240 -1.26 5.50 15.04
CA LEU A 240 -0.50 4.97 13.91
C LEU A 240 -1.30 3.86 13.22
N PRO A 241 -2.22 4.22 12.31
CA PRO A 241 -2.93 3.25 11.50
C PRO A 241 -1.97 2.46 10.62
N ALA A 242 -2.36 1.23 10.37
CA ALA A 242 -1.68 0.29 9.50
C ALA A 242 -1.21 0.88 8.15
N ASP A 243 -2.13 1.54 7.44
CA ASP A 243 -1.89 1.96 6.06
C ASP A 243 -0.94 3.16 6.00
N LEU A 244 -0.96 4.01 7.03
CA LEU A 244 -0.01 5.12 7.17
C LEU A 244 1.42 4.63 7.43
N LEU A 245 1.59 3.60 8.27
CA LEU A 245 2.89 2.96 8.47
C LEU A 245 3.42 2.35 7.16
N ASP A 246 2.55 1.68 6.42
CA ASP A 246 2.90 1.07 5.14
C ASP A 246 3.28 2.16 4.12
N ALA A 247 2.50 3.24 4.01
CA ALA A 247 2.80 4.39 3.16
C ALA A 247 4.15 5.04 3.50
N LEU A 248 4.42 5.30 4.79
CA LEU A 248 5.68 5.87 5.24
C LEU A 248 6.87 4.94 4.93
N ALA A 249 6.71 3.63 5.07
CA ALA A 249 7.77 2.66 4.79
C ALA A 249 8.10 2.53 3.30
N PHE A 250 7.10 2.68 2.41
CA PHE A 250 7.27 2.50 0.96
C PHE A 250 7.55 3.81 0.22
N TYR A 251 6.97 4.91 0.67
CA TYR A 251 6.98 6.21 -0.01
C TYR A 251 7.71 7.27 0.79
N ARG A 252 8.63 6.86 1.66
CA ARG A 252 9.34 7.75 2.59
C ARG A 252 9.88 9.04 1.97
N GLY A 253 10.44 8.95 0.76
CA GLY A 253 11.02 10.10 0.04
C GLY A 253 9.99 11.14 -0.42
N ALA A 254 8.72 10.76 -0.51
CA ALA A 254 7.60 11.64 -0.85
C ALA A 254 6.97 12.31 0.38
N MET A 255 7.11 11.66 1.54
CA MET A 255 6.38 12.02 2.76
C MET A 255 6.93 13.29 3.40
N SER A 256 6.03 14.03 4.04
CA SER A 256 6.34 15.13 4.97
C SER A 256 5.38 15.08 6.16
N MET A 257 5.70 15.77 7.26
CA MET A 257 4.80 15.82 8.42
C MET A 257 3.40 16.34 8.13
N PRO A 258 3.22 17.43 7.37
CA PRO A 258 1.89 17.93 7.05
C PRO A 258 1.09 16.91 6.23
N LEU A 259 1.69 16.27 5.22
CA LEU A 259 1.02 15.22 4.44
C LEU A 259 0.66 14.00 5.31
N LEU A 260 1.55 13.56 6.20
CA LEU A 260 1.26 12.45 7.13
C LEU A 260 0.11 12.78 8.09
N THR A 261 -0.02 14.04 8.49
CA THR A 261 -1.09 14.49 9.37
C THR A 261 -2.43 14.50 8.63
N GLU A 262 -2.46 15.02 7.40
CA GLU A 262 -3.64 15.00 6.53
C GLU A 262 -4.10 13.57 6.21
N MET A 263 -3.16 12.66 5.95
CA MET A 263 -3.46 11.24 5.73
C MET A 263 -4.02 10.52 6.97
N LEU A 264 -3.86 11.09 8.16
CA LEU A 264 -4.39 10.51 9.39
C LEU A 264 -5.91 10.64 9.50
N ASP A 265 -6.51 11.63 8.84
CA ASP A 265 -7.93 11.99 8.96
C ASP A 265 -8.82 11.24 7.94
N GLU A 266 -8.30 10.17 7.35
CA GLU A 266 -8.99 9.21 6.45
C GLU A 266 -9.15 9.61 4.98
N ASN A 267 -8.02 9.90 4.30
CA ASN A 267 -7.98 9.88 2.84
C ASN A 267 -7.33 8.60 2.30
N ALA A 268 -8.14 7.55 2.14
CA ALA A 268 -7.76 6.33 1.41
C ALA A 268 -7.26 6.64 -0.02
N GLY A 269 -7.71 7.75 -0.61
CA GLY A 269 -7.28 8.26 -1.91
C GLY A 269 -5.79 8.59 -1.96
N ALA A 270 -5.23 9.25 -0.94
CA ALA A 270 -3.83 9.66 -0.93
C ALA A 270 -2.87 8.46 -1.03
N ILE A 271 -3.16 7.36 -0.33
CA ILE A 271 -2.35 6.13 -0.38
C ILE A 271 -2.40 5.51 -1.78
N PHE A 272 -3.58 5.46 -2.38
CA PHE A 272 -3.74 4.98 -3.75
C PHE A 272 -2.91 5.83 -4.73
N TRP A 273 -3.04 7.16 -4.66
CA TRP A 273 -2.29 8.07 -5.52
C TRP A 273 -0.77 7.96 -5.32
N LEU A 274 -0.29 7.80 -4.08
CA LEU A 274 1.13 7.54 -3.81
C LEU A 274 1.62 6.27 -4.49
N SER A 275 0.81 5.22 -4.49
CA SER A 275 1.15 3.93 -5.10
C SER A 275 1.30 4.04 -6.62
N VAL A 276 0.36 4.73 -7.28
CA VAL A 276 0.37 4.95 -8.72
C VAL A 276 1.51 5.90 -9.10
N ALA A 277 1.65 7.01 -8.37
CA ALA A 277 2.70 7.99 -8.60
C ALA A 277 4.09 7.37 -8.41
N ASN A 278 4.26 6.44 -7.46
CA ASN A 278 5.51 5.70 -7.30
C ASN A 278 5.84 4.82 -8.51
N ALA A 279 4.84 4.18 -9.13
CA ALA A 279 5.04 3.35 -10.32
C ALA A 279 5.46 4.22 -11.52
N LEU A 280 4.70 5.27 -11.82
CA LEU A 280 4.98 6.20 -12.92
C LEU A 280 6.35 6.89 -12.74
N ARG A 281 6.66 7.35 -11.53
CA ARG A 281 7.95 7.96 -11.20
C ARG A 281 9.12 7.03 -11.53
N LYS A 282 9.00 5.74 -11.18
CA LYS A 282 10.06 4.75 -11.44
C LYS A 282 10.23 4.49 -12.94
N GLU A 283 9.13 4.35 -13.67
CA GLU A 283 9.17 4.18 -15.13
C GLU A 283 9.84 5.39 -15.80
N LEU A 284 9.53 6.60 -15.35
CA LEU A 284 10.10 7.84 -15.85
C LEU A 284 11.50 8.17 -15.30
N GLY A 285 12.08 7.33 -14.42
CA GLY A 285 13.40 7.56 -13.83
C GLY A 285 13.51 8.81 -12.94
N LEU A 286 12.40 9.30 -12.37
CA LEU A 286 12.34 10.55 -11.61
C LEU A 286 12.59 10.33 -10.11
N SER A 287 13.02 11.37 -9.38
CA SER A 287 13.06 11.39 -7.91
C SER A 287 11.74 11.89 -7.31
N TRP A 288 11.51 11.62 -6.03
CA TRP A 288 10.35 12.16 -5.33
C TRP A 288 10.55 13.66 -5.05
N PRO A 289 9.55 14.52 -5.28
CA PRO A 289 9.50 15.83 -4.66
C PRO A 289 9.08 15.72 -3.19
N VAL A 290 9.30 16.79 -2.42
CA VAL A 290 8.73 16.92 -1.07
C VAL A 290 7.26 17.32 -1.20
N LEU A 291 6.35 16.41 -0.88
CA LEU A 291 4.90 16.66 -0.95
C LEU A 291 4.40 17.14 0.40
N ARG A 292 3.84 18.35 0.44
CA ARG A 292 3.37 18.99 1.69
C ARG A 292 1.91 18.67 2.03
N ASN A 293 1.10 18.31 1.05
CA ASN A 293 -0.33 18.04 1.25
C ASN A 293 -0.85 17.17 0.09
N GLU A 294 -2.09 16.74 0.20
CA GLU A 294 -2.75 15.92 -0.84
C GLU A 294 -2.87 16.68 -2.16
N ALA A 295 -3.18 17.98 -2.13
CA ALA A 295 -3.25 18.80 -3.35
C ALA A 295 -1.93 18.76 -4.15
N ALA A 296 -0.79 18.86 -3.47
CA ALA A 296 0.53 18.75 -4.09
C ALA A 296 0.79 17.34 -4.64
N LEU A 297 0.35 16.29 -3.94
CA LEU A 297 0.42 14.91 -4.43
C LEU A 297 -0.39 14.75 -5.72
N THR A 298 -1.63 15.25 -5.75
CA THR A 298 -2.53 15.17 -6.90
C THR A 298 -1.97 15.94 -8.08
N THR A 299 -1.54 17.19 -7.90
CA THR A 299 -0.93 17.99 -8.97
C THR A 299 0.33 17.31 -9.54
N TRP A 300 1.17 16.75 -8.66
CA TRP A 300 2.37 16.06 -9.12
C TRP A 300 2.04 14.75 -9.86
N TYR A 301 1.08 13.98 -9.36
CA TYR A 301 0.56 12.79 -10.03
C TYR A 301 0.00 13.11 -11.42
N GLU A 302 -0.83 14.14 -11.57
CA GLU A 302 -1.36 14.56 -12.86
C GLU A 302 -0.24 14.92 -13.85
N GLY A 303 0.80 15.61 -13.37
CA GLY A 303 1.99 15.91 -14.16
C GLY A 303 2.76 14.65 -14.59
N LEU A 304 2.87 13.65 -13.71
CA LEU A 304 3.48 12.36 -14.05
C LEU A 304 2.65 11.58 -15.08
N ALA A 305 1.34 11.51 -14.89
CA ALA A 305 0.43 10.80 -15.79
C ALA A 305 0.50 11.38 -17.21
N LYS A 306 0.53 12.71 -17.33
CA LYS A 306 0.73 13.40 -18.62
C LYS A 306 2.06 13.05 -19.26
N ARG A 307 3.16 13.09 -18.49
CA ARG A 307 4.49 12.71 -19.00
C ARG A 307 4.54 11.26 -19.44
N ALA A 308 3.96 10.34 -18.67
CA ALA A 308 3.89 8.93 -19.03
C ALA A 308 3.11 8.72 -20.32
N ALA A 309 1.96 9.38 -20.49
CA ALA A 309 1.19 9.33 -21.73
C ALA A 309 1.98 9.89 -22.94
N ILE A 310 2.78 10.94 -22.75
CA ILE A 310 3.67 11.46 -23.80
C ILE A 310 4.73 10.42 -24.18
N GLU A 311 5.40 9.81 -23.18
CA GLU A 311 6.41 8.79 -23.46
C GLU A 311 5.82 7.55 -24.14
N GLU A 312 4.60 7.15 -23.77
CA GLU A 312 3.88 6.06 -24.42
C GLU A 312 3.58 6.39 -25.88
N LEU A 313 3.01 7.57 -26.16
CA LEU A 313 2.73 8.00 -27.53
C LEU A 313 4.01 8.12 -28.38
N VAL A 314 5.12 8.57 -27.79
CA VAL A 314 6.44 8.65 -28.44
C VAL A 314 7.07 7.27 -28.69
N ARG A 315 6.66 6.21 -27.96
CA ARG A 315 7.04 4.83 -28.29
C ARG A 315 6.20 4.27 -29.43
N GLU A 316 4.93 4.65 -29.53
CA GLU A 316 4.00 4.17 -30.55
C GLU A 316 4.17 4.86 -31.91
N LEU A 317 4.53 6.15 -31.89
CA LEU A 317 4.71 6.97 -33.09
C LEU A 317 6.16 7.46 -33.23
N PRO A 318 6.63 7.73 -34.47
CA PRO A 318 7.94 8.34 -34.67
C PRO A 318 8.03 9.69 -33.95
N ASN A 319 9.01 9.84 -33.05
CA ASN A 319 9.22 11.12 -32.36
C ASN A 319 9.66 12.24 -33.32
N ALA A 320 10.45 11.91 -34.33
CA ALA A 320 10.83 12.86 -35.37
C ALA A 320 9.64 13.02 -36.33
N LEU A 321 9.12 14.24 -36.43
CA LEU A 321 8.09 14.56 -37.41
C LEU A 321 8.74 14.81 -38.78
N PRO A 322 8.01 14.64 -39.89
CA PRO A 322 8.51 14.98 -41.22
C PRO A 322 9.03 16.41 -41.28
N ALA A 323 10.02 16.66 -42.13
CA ALA A 323 10.54 18.01 -42.33
C ALA A 323 9.43 18.94 -42.82
N ALA A 324 9.34 20.12 -42.20
CA ALA A 324 8.36 21.12 -42.60
C ALA A 324 8.61 21.56 -44.06
N PRO A 325 7.56 21.71 -44.87
CA PRO A 325 7.66 21.95 -46.30
C PRO A 325 8.20 23.35 -46.62
N LEU A 326 8.01 24.28 -45.70
CA LEU A 326 8.44 25.66 -45.81
C LEU A 326 9.17 26.06 -44.53
N LEU A 327 10.36 26.65 -44.70
CA LEU A 327 11.15 27.18 -43.60
C LEU A 327 11.01 28.70 -43.57
N PRO A 328 10.49 29.28 -42.48
CA PRO A 328 10.38 30.71 -42.36
C PRO A 328 11.77 31.37 -42.27
N PRO A 329 11.89 32.68 -42.57
CA PRO A 329 13.16 33.41 -42.47
C PRO A 329 13.80 33.27 -41.07
N PRO A 330 15.11 33.04 -40.97
CA PRO A 330 15.79 32.97 -39.68
C PRO A 330 15.53 34.21 -38.81
N GLY A 331 15.26 34.02 -37.52
CA GLY A 331 15.08 35.12 -36.58
C GLY A 331 13.72 35.84 -36.65
N CYS A 332 12.80 35.45 -37.55
CA CYS A 332 11.46 36.05 -37.61
C CYS A 332 10.53 35.67 -36.45
N GLY A 333 10.97 34.76 -35.57
CA GLY A 333 10.20 34.31 -34.42
C GLY A 333 9.19 33.20 -34.72
N ILE A 334 9.20 32.63 -35.94
CA ILE A 334 8.40 31.46 -36.34
C ILE A 334 9.33 30.27 -36.53
N GLU A 335 9.02 29.14 -35.89
CA GLU A 335 9.83 27.93 -35.95
C GLU A 335 8.92 26.70 -36.19
N PRO A 336 9.28 25.78 -37.11
CA PRO A 336 8.53 24.54 -37.28
C PRO A 336 8.63 23.68 -36.02
N ILE A 337 7.53 23.01 -35.68
CA ILE A 337 7.54 21.99 -34.63
C ILE A 337 8.02 20.69 -35.27
N THR A 338 9.22 20.24 -34.88
CA THR A 338 9.93 19.13 -35.55
C THR A 338 9.84 17.80 -34.82
N THR A 339 9.34 17.78 -33.59
CA THR A 339 9.17 16.55 -32.82
C THR A 339 7.77 16.41 -32.24
N LEU A 340 7.31 15.16 -32.09
CA LEU A 340 6.05 14.84 -31.46
C LEU A 340 6.02 15.33 -30.01
N ARG A 341 7.15 15.21 -29.30
CA ARG A 341 7.32 15.76 -27.95
C ARG A 341 7.12 17.28 -27.94
N ASP A 342 7.75 18.03 -28.85
CA ASP A 342 7.60 19.48 -28.93
C ASP A 342 6.18 19.90 -29.29
N LEU A 343 5.49 19.10 -30.12
CA LEU A 343 4.10 19.32 -30.49
C LEU A 343 3.17 19.26 -29.28
N ILE A 344 3.34 18.24 -28.44
CA ILE A 344 2.53 18.07 -27.24
C ILE A 344 2.85 19.15 -26.21
N VAL A 345 4.14 19.42 -25.95
CA VAL A 345 4.58 20.46 -25.00
C VAL A 345 4.10 21.84 -25.43
N HIS A 346 4.13 22.15 -26.73
CA HIS A 346 3.58 23.38 -27.28
C HIS A 346 2.07 23.45 -27.07
N GLY A 347 1.37 22.33 -27.32
CA GLY A 347 -0.05 22.16 -27.09
C GLY A 347 -0.48 22.52 -25.67
N GLU A 348 0.23 21.98 -24.68
CA GLU A 348 -0.01 22.24 -23.26
C GLU A 348 0.23 23.70 -22.88
N ARG A 349 1.35 24.29 -23.33
CA ARG A 349 1.70 25.69 -23.02
C ARG A 349 0.66 26.67 -23.56
N GLN A 350 0.16 26.41 -24.77
CA GLN A 350 -0.88 27.23 -25.39
C GLN A 350 -2.29 26.81 -24.97
N ARG A 351 -2.46 25.72 -24.18
CA ARG A 351 -3.76 25.12 -23.85
C ARG A 351 -4.65 24.90 -25.08
N ASN A 352 -4.06 24.37 -26.15
CA ASN A 352 -4.75 24.03 -27.38
C ASN A 352 -4.57 22.55 -27.75
N CYS A 353 -5.29 22.09 -28.77
CA CYS A 353 -5.32 20.68 -29.14
C CYS A 353 -4.27 20.32 -30.23
N CYS A 354 -3.09 20.96 -30.23
CA CYS A 354 -2.07 20.73 -31.26
C CYS A 354 -1.67 19.26 -31.41
N SER A 355 -1.64 18.50 -30.33
CA SER A 355 -1.31 17.07 -30.34
C SER A 355 -2.25 16.22 -31.20
N ARG A 356 -3.51 16.65 -31.44
CA ARG A 356 -4.45 15.94 -32.32
C ARG A 356 -4.03 15.95 -33.79
N TYR A 357 -3.10 16.84 -34.18
CA TYR A 357 -2.57 16.90 -35.53
C TYR A 357 -1.38 15.95 -35.76
N ALA A 358 -0.94 15.19 -34.75
CA ALA A 358 0.23 14.31 -34.87
C ALA A 358 0.15 13.36 -36.08
N GLU A 359 -0.98 12.65 -36.26
CA GLU A 359 -1.17 11.74 -37.39
C GLU A 359 -1.21 12.48 -38.74
N SER A 360 -1.93 13.60 -38.83
CA SER A 360 -1.99 14.41 -40.06
C SER A 360 -0.62 14.99 -40.44
N ILE A 361 0.21 15.36 -39.45
CA ILE A 361 1.59 15.79 -39.70
C ILE A 361 2.43 14.62 -40.20
N LEU A 362 2.31 13.44 -39.57
CA LEU A 362 3.01 12.23 -40.02
C LEU A 362 2.62 11.80 -41.43
N ARG A 363 1.36 12.02 -41.84
CA ARG A 363 0.86 11.79 -43.20
C ARG A 363 1.23 12.91 -44.20
N GLY A 364 1.81 14.01 -43.73
CA GLY A 364 2.13 15.16 -44.58
C GLY A 364 0.90 15.93 -45.08
N GLU A 365 -0.20 15.89 -44.33
CA GLU A 365 -1.45 16.62 -44.63
C GLU A 365 -1.40 18.06 -44.10
N CYS A 366 -0.70 18.27 -42.98
CA CYS A 366 -0.53 19.58 -42.37
C CYS A 366 0.80 19.70 -41.62
N PHE A 367 1.21 20.93 -41.32
CA PHE A 367 2.40 21.22 -40.51
C PHE A 367 2.10 22.34 -39.52
N LEU A 368 2.68 22.25 -38.32
CA LEU A 368 2.50 23.23 -37.26
C LEU A 368 3.80 23.97 -36.95
N TYR A 369 3.65 25.27 -36.71
CA TYR A 369 4.72 26.21 -36.40
C TYR A 369 4.42 26.90 -35.08
N ARG A 370 5.46 27.08 -34.27
CA ARG A 370 5.45 27.90 -33.07
C ARG A 370 5.76 29.34 -33.46
N VAL A 371 4.88 30.27 -33.08
CA VAL A 371 5.10 31.70 -33.23
C VAL A 371 5.44 32.28 -31.85
N SER A 372 6.58 32.96 -31.74
CA SER A 372 7.06 33.59 -30.51
C SER A 372 6.89 35.12 -30.52
N ARG A 373 6.85 35.73 -31.71
CA ARG A 373 6.63 37.17 -31.98
C ARG A 373 5.90 37.34 -33.32
N PRO A 374 5.14 38.43 -33.54
CA PRO A 374 4.88 39.52 -32.60
C PRO A 374 3.94 39.09 -31.46
N VAL A 375 3.11 38.07 -31.71
CA VAL A 375 2.21 37.46 -30.73
C VAL A 375 2.54 35.98 -30.59
N ARG A 376 2.43 35.44 -29.36
CA ARG A 376 2.57 34.00 -29.17
C ARG A 376 1.38 33.25 -29.74
N ALA A 377 1.61 32.41 -30.74
CA ALA A 377 0.56 31.65 -31.42
C ALA A 377 1.05 30.27 -31.91
N THR A 378 0.11 29.45 -32.37
CA THR A 378 0.33 28.30 -33.24
C THR A 378 -0.14 28.67 -34.64
N LEU A 379 0.72 28.49 -35.63
CA LEU A 379 0.36 28.61 -37.05
C LEU A 379 0.32 27.22 -37.68
N SER A 380 -0.69 26.94 -38.50
CA SER A 380 -0.79 25.71 -39.29
C SER A 380 -0.76 25.96 -40.78
N LEU A 381 -0.04 25.11 -41.50
CA LEU A 381 -0.14 24.97 -42.95
C LEU A 381 -0.90 23.70 -43.29
N VAL A 382 -1.69 23.76 -44.34
CA VAL A 382 -2.45 22.61 -44.86
C VAL A 382 -2.09 22.38 -46.32
N ARG A 383 -2.04 21.12 -46.72
CA ARG A 383 -1.85 20.74 -48.12
C ARG A 383 -3.18 20.88 -48.85
N ARG A 384 -3.21 21.62 -49.94
CA ARG A 384 -4.39 21.82 -50.81
C ARG A 384 -4.51 20.68 -51.83
N ASP A 385 -5.67 20.59 -52.49
CA ASP A 385 -5.97 19.56 -53.48
C ASP A 385 -5.04 19.60 -54.70
N ASP A 386 -4.52 20.78 -55.05
CA ASP A 386 -3.51 21.00 -56.09
C ASP A 386 -2.08 20.59 -55.65
N GLY A 387 -1.92 20.11 -54.42
CA GLY A 387 -0.65 19.72 -53.82
C GLY A 387 0.15 20.89 -53.25
N ALA A 388 -0.30 22.13 -53.41
CA ALA A 388 0.37 23.32 -52.88
C ALA A 388 0.12 23.49 -51.37
N TRP A 389 1.04 24.18 -50.70
CA TRP A 389 0.90 24.52 -49.28
C TRP A 389 0.16 25.84 -49.13
N GLY A 390 -0.89 25.83 -48.31
CA GLY A 390 -1.72 26.99 -48.05
C GLY A 390 -1.85 27.31 -46.55
N PRO A 391 -2.37 28.51 -46.25
CA PRO A 391 -2.69 28.89 -44.88
C PRO A 391 -3.76 27.98 -44.30
N GLY A 392 -3.52 27.46 -43.10
CA GLY A 392 -4.52 26.78 -42.27
C GLY A 392 -5.14 27.76 -41.28
N ARG A 393 -4.66 27.74 -40.04
CA ARG A 393 -5.13 28.61 -38.95
C ARG A 393 -3.95 29.23 -38.19
N VAL A 394 -4.17 30.42 -37.64
CA VAL A 394 -3.29 31.02 -36.62
C VAL A 394 -4.13 31.24 -35.37
N LEU A 395 -3.74 30.57 -34.28
CA LEU A 395 -4.48 30.62 -33.02
C LEU A 395 -3.54 30.92 -31.86
N GLY A 396 -3.94 31.85 -30.99
CA GLY A 396 -3.29 32.13 -29.73
C GLY A 396 -3.60 31.08 -28.66
N ALA A 397 -3.29 31.43 -27.41
CA ALA A 397 -3.60 30.58 -26.26
C ALA A 397 -5.11 30.29 -26.16
N VAL A 398 -5.47 29.08 -25.72
CA VAL A 398 -6.87 28.62 -25.56
C VAL A 398 -7.67 28.71 -26.87
N ASN A 399 -7.01 28.56 -28.01
CA ASN A 399 -7.60 28.73 -29.35
C ASN A 399 -8.20 30.12 -29.60
N THR A 400 -7.69 31.15 -28.92
CA THR A 400 -8.12 32.53 -29.15
C THR A 400 -7.74 32.96 -30.57
N PRO A 401 -8.65 33.55 -31.35
CA PRO A 401 -8.31 34.05 -32.69
C PRO A 401 -7.27 35.18 -32.60
N ILE A 402 -6.38 35.23 -33.58
CA ILE A 402 -5.49 36.37 -33.82
C ILE A 402 -6.17 37.28 -34.83
N ASP A 403 -5.90 38.58 -34.77
CA ASP A 403 -6.42 39.54 -35.75
C ASP A 403 -5.99 39.18 -37.18
N ASP A 404 -6.88 39.43 -38.14
CA ASP A 404 -6.70 38.97 -39.52
C ASP A 404 -5.46 39.56 -40.19
N GLU A 405 -5.10 40.80 -39.85
CA GLU A 405 -3.91 41.47 -40.39
C GLU A 405 -2.63 40.78 -39.90
N THR A 406 -2.50 40.55 -38.60
CA THR A 406 -1.35 39.84 -38.02
C THR A 406 -1.30 38.39 -38.53
N ALA A 407 -2.44 37.70 -38.61
CA ALA A 407 -2.49 36.35 -39.16
C ALA A 407 -2.03 36.29 -40.62
N ALA A 408 -2.47 37.23 -41.46
CA ALA A 408 -2.03 37.34 -42.85
C ALA A 408 -0.52 37.59 -42.96
N ARG A 409 0.03 38.52 -42.16
CA ARG A 409 1.48 38.80 -42.13
C ARG A 409 2.29 37.56 -41.71
N LEU A 410 1.82 36.81 -40.72
CA LEU A 410 2.48 35.57 -40.28
C LEU A 410 2.46 34.50 -41.39
N PHE A 411 1.36 34.36 -42.13
CA PHE A 411 1.32 33.44 -43.27
C PHE A 411 2.23 33.88 -44.41
N ASP A 412 2.29 35.18 -44.71
CA ASP A 412 3.14 35.71 -45.78
C ASP A 412 4.63 35.46 -45.49
N LEU A 413 5.04 35.54 -44.23
CA LEU A 413 6.40 35.20 -43.79
C LEU A 413 6.72 33.71 -43.99
N VAL A 414 5.79 32.81 -43.67
CA VAL A 414 6.01 31.35 -43.82
C VAL A 414 5.90 30.91 -45.28
N LEU A 415 5.00 31.51 -46.05
CA LEU A 415 4.81 31.23 -47.48
C LEU A 415 5.85 31.92 -48.38
N GLY A 416 6.72 32.76 -47.81
CA GLY A 416 7.82 33.40 -48.54
C GLY A 416 7.36 34.43 -49.57
N LYS A 417 6.27 35.16 -49.31
CA LYS A 417 5.81 36.19 -50.24
C LYS A 417 6.82 37.36 -50.33
N PRO A 418 7.11 37.88 -51.53
CA PRO A 418 8.06 38.97 -51.70
C PRO A 418 7.64 40.22 -50.90
N GLY A 419 8.55 40.77 -50.11
CA GLY A 419 8.32 41.96 -49.28
C GLY A 419 7.85 41.70 -47.84
N ALA A 420 7.64 40.44 -47.43
CA ALA A 420 7.27 40.11 -46.05
C ALA A 420 8.48 40.28 -45.11
N THR A 421 8.48 41.34 -44.30
CA THR A 421 9.44 41.56 -43.21
C THR A 421 8.71 41.73 -41.88
N MET A 422 9.30 41.21 -40.80
CA MET A 422 8.92 41.58 -39.44
C MET A 422 9.44 42.99 -39.20
N GLU A 423 8.66 44.01 -39.52
CA GLU A 423 8.98 45.37 -39.06
C GLU A 423 9.01 45.38 -37.52
N PRO A 424 10.00 46.03 -36.90
CA PRO A 424 9.99 46.22 -35.46
C PRO A 424 8.76 47.03 -35.06
N PRO A 425 8.14 46.74 -33.90
CA PRO A 425 7.01 47.53 -33.44
C PRO A 425 7.43 48.99 -33.34
N ILE A 426 6.66 49.88 -33.98
CA ILE A 426 6.76 51.32 -33.81
C ILE A 426 6.70 51.58 -32.29
N ALA A 427 7.73 52.24 -31.76
CA ALA A 427 7.79 52.64 -30.37
C ALA A 427 6.59 53.57 -30.08
N THR A 428 5.51 53.02 -29.54
CA THR A 428 4.43 53.81 -28.99
C THR A 428 4.96 54.54 -27.76
N HIS A 429 5.04 55.87 -27.91
CA HIS A 429 5.15 56.89 -26.88
C HIS A 429 5.10 56.40 -25.43
N THR A 430 6.23 56.57 -24.73
CA THR A 430 6.28 56.65 -23.27
C THR A 430 5.37 57.78 -22.80
N GLY A 431 4.15 57.42 -22.41
CA GLY A 431 3.27 58.26 -21.61
C GLY A 431 3.87 58.44 -20.22
N THR A 432 4.18 59.69 -19.95
CA THR A 432 4.27 60.37 -18.65
C THR A 432 3.53 59.65 -17.52
N THR A 433 4.26 59.27 -16.48
CA THR A 433 3.73 59.12 -15.11
C THR A 433 3.28 60.48 -14.59
N PRO A 434 2.19 60.52 -13.81
CA PRO A 434 2.26 61.28 -12.56
C PRO A 434 1.71 60.49 -11.36
N ASP A 435 2.48 60.58 -10.27
CA ASP A 435 2.20 60.47 -8.83
C ASP A 435 1.15 59.48 -8.28
#